data_AF-A0A964R004-F1
#
_entry.id   AF-A0A964R004-F1
#
_cell.length_a   1.000
_cell.length_b   1.000
_cell.length_c   1.000
_cell.angle_alpha   90.00
_cell.angle_beta   90.00
_cell.angle_gamma   90.00
#
_symmetry.space_group_name_H-M   'P 1'
#
loop_
_entity.id
_entity.type
_entity.pdbx_description
1 polymer ?
#
loop_
_entity_poly.entity_id
_entity_poly.type
_entity_poly.pdbx_seq_one_letter_code
_entity_poly.pdbx_strand_id
1 'polypeptide(L)'
;MNLKKTSKAALVVATLLSTLVSRAETTKPLSLHPANPHYFLFRDQPAILITSGEHYGAVLNLDFDYVPYLDELQSKGLNHTRTFSGTYREVPASFGITDNTLAPKPHRYLAPWARSDTPGYFDGGNKFDMTKWDENYFRRLQDFVAQAGKRGIVVEINLFCPLYGNDLWRANPMNATNNVNGVGRG
;
A
#
# COMPACT_ATOMS: atom_id res chain seq x y z
N MET A 1 32.30 -79.76 19.17
CA MET A 1 33.04 -78.55 19.60
C MET A 1 32.95 -77.54 18.47
N ASN A 2 32.49 -76.32 18.80
CA ASN A 2 32.32 -75.11 17.98
C ASN A 2 33.12 -75.02 16.67
N LEU A 3 32.50 -74.52 15.59
CA LEU A 3 32.65 -73.12 15.18
C LEU A 3 31.62 -72.73 14.11
N LYS A 4 30.91 -71.64 14.39
CA LYS A 4 29.94 -70.95 13.53
C LYS A 4 30.65 -70.33 12.31
N LYS A 5 30.03 -70.42 11.12
CA LYS A 5 30.20 -69.43 10.05
C LYS A 5 28.86 -68.75 9.78
N THR A 6 28.81 -67.48 10.12
CA THR A 6 27.70 -66.55 9.90
C THR A 6 27.95 -65.68 8.67
N SER A 7 26.83 -65.24 8.07
CA SER A 7 26.66 -63.98 7.32
C SER A 7 27.09 -64.02 5.85
N LYS A 8 26.33 -63.51 4.87
CA LYS A 8 25.53 -62.26 4.86
C LYS A 8 24.33 -62.40 3.92
N ALA A 9 23.11 -62.16 4.42
CA ALA A 9 22.00 -61.74 3.57
C ALA A 9 22.00 -60.21 3.58
N ALA A 10 22.17 -59.59 2.42
CA ALA A 10 22.11 -58.14 2.27
C ALA A 10 20.64 -57.69 2.32
N LEU A 11 20.27 -56.95 3.36
CA LEU A 11 18.98 -56.26 3.42
C LEU A 11 19.18 -54.87 2.83
N VAL A 12 18.66 -54.64 1.62
CA VAL A 12 18.57 -53.30 1.03
C VAL A 12 17.37 -52.60 1.64
N VAL A 13 17.62 -51.63 2.53
CA VAL A 13 16.58 -50.72 3.02
C VAL A 13 16.52 -49.53 2.05
N ALA A 14 15.49 -49.49 1.22
CA ALA A 14 15.19 -48.35 0.38
C ALA A 14 14.43 -47.31 1.22
N THR A 15 15.14 -46.27 1.66
CA THR A 15 14.54 -45.13 2.37
C THR A 15 13.85 -44.22 1.35
N LEU A 16 12.52 -44.24 1.30
CA LEU A 16 11.73 -43.25 0.55
C LEU A 16 11.82 -41.89 1.27
N LEU A 17 12.67 -40.99 0.77
CA LEU A 17 12.55 -39.57 1.10
C LEU A 17 11.37 -38.98 0.31
N SER A 18 10.22 -38.86 0.96
CA SER A 18 9.13 -38.03 0.47
C SER A 18 9.51 -36.56 0.65
N THR A 19 10.00 -35.93 -0.42
CA THR A 19 10.13 -34.47 -0.48
C THR A 19 8.75 -33.85 -0.46
N LEU A 20 8.32 -33.33 0.70
CA LEU A 20 7.17 -32.43 0.80
C LEU A 20 7.54 -31.14 0.06
N VAL A 21 7.20 -31.09 -1.23
CA VAL A 21 7.17 -29.82 -1.96
C VAL A 21 6.00 -29.03 -1.39
N SER A 22 6.30 -28.07 -0.51
CA SER A 22 5.32 -27.08 -0.08
C SER A 22 4.92 -26.28 -1.31
N ARG A 23 3.75 -26.56 -1.86
CA ARG A 23 3.17 -25.74 -2.92
C ARG A 23 2.96 -24.35 -2.33
N ALA A 24 3.68 -23.35 -2.83
CA ALA A 24 3.33 -21.97 -2.52
C ALA A 24 1.87 -21.77 -2.96
N GLU A 25 0.97 -21.57 -2.00
CA GLU A 25 -0.38 -21.17 -2.33
C GLU A 25 -0.28 -19.84 -3.07
N THR A 26 -0.71 -19.84 -4.32
CA THR A 26 -0.90 -18.59 -5.06
C THR A 26 -2.01 -17.84 -4.35
N THR A 27 -1.65 -16.84 -3.55
CA THR A 27 -2.64 -15.99 -2.87
C THR A 27 -3.48 -15.30 -3.94
N LYS A 28 -4.73 -15.76 -4.11
CA LYS A 28 -5.66 -15.18 -5.06
C LYS A 28 -6.04 -13.75 -4.63
N PRO A 29 -6.18 -12.81 -5.58
CA PRO A 29 -6.75 -11.50 -5.30
C PRO A 29 -8.17 -11.61 -4.71
N LEU A 30 -8.65 -10.50 -4.14
CA LEU A 30 -10.06 -10.36 -3.77
C LEU A 30 -10.94 -10.60 -5.00
N SER A 31 -11.97 -11.43 -4.87
CA SER A 31 -12.92 -11.72 -5.95
C SER A 31 -14.35 -11.80 -5.42
N LEU A 32 -15.37 -11.73 -6.28
CA LEU A 32 -16.74 -12.02 -5.87
C LEU A 32 -16.89 -13.50 -5.49
N HIS A 33 -17.74 -13.80 -4.51
CA HIS A 33 -18.03 -15.17 -4.11
C HIS A 33 -18.93 -15.84 -5.17
N PRO A 34 -18.54 -17.01 -5.72
CA PRO A 34 -19.18 -17.59 -6.91
C PRO A 34 -20.63 -18.03 -6.66
N ALA A 35 -20.96 -18.44 -5.43
CA ALA A 35 -22.32 -18.84 -5.06
C ALA A 35 -23.18 -17.68 -4.52
N ASN A 36 -22.58 -16.53 -4.18
CA ASN A 36 -23.31 -15.37 -3.66
C ASN A 36 -22.54 -14.09 -3.97
N PRO A 37 -22.85 -13.40 -5.08
CA PRO A 37 -22.07 -12.25 -5.54
C PRO A 37 -22.19 -11.01 -4.65
N HIS A 38 -22.96 -11.06 -3.55
CA HIS A 38 -23.01 -9.99 -2.55
C HIS A 38 -21.84 -10.02 -1.55
N TYR A 39 -21.04 -11.10 -1.54
CA TYR A 39 -19.87 -11.25 -0.67
C TYR A 39 -18.59 -11.40 -1.49
N PHE A 40 -17.46 -11.09 -0.87
CA PHE A 40 -16.15 -11.35 -1.46
C PHE A 40 -15.57 -12.70 -1.00
N LEU A 41 -14.64 -13.23 -1.78
CA LEU A 41 -13.64 -14.19 -1.36
C LEU A 41 -12.30 -13.48 -1.24
N PHE A 42 -11.60 -13.69 -0.13
CA PHE A 42 -10.22 -13.29 0.07
C PHE A 42 -9.43 -14.49 0.59
N ARG A 43 -8.41 -14.92 -0.15
CA ARG A 43 -7.61 -16.13 0.17
C ARG A 43 -8.50 -17.36 0.40
N ASP A 44 -9.46 -17.56 -0.52
CA ASP A 44 -10.45 -18.64 -0.52
C ASP A 44 -11.39 -18.68 0.70
N GLN A 45 -11.46 -17.60 1.49
CA GLN A 45 -12.42 -17.45 2.58
C GLN A 45 -13.44 -16.35 2.28
N PRO A 46 -14.74 -16.52 2.62
CA PRO A 46 -15.72 -15.45 2.56
C PRO A 46 -15.26 -14.23 3.38
N ALA A 47 -15.34 -13.05 2.80
CA ALA A 47 -14.81 -11.82 3.40
C ALA A 47 -15.82 -10.67 3.27
N ILE A 48 -15.93 -9.90 4.37
CA ILE A 48 -16.55 -8.58 4.42
C ILE A 48 -15.44 -7.60 4.75
N LEU A 49 -15.33 -6.51 3.97
CA LEU A 49 -14.34 -5.47 4.21
C LEU A 49 -14.92 -4.40 5.14
N ILE A 50 -14.30 -4.21 6.31
CA ILE A 50 -14.78 -3.31 7.37
C ILE A 50 -13.60 -2.50 7.90
N THR A 51 -13.78 -1.18 8.06
CA THR A 51 -12.74 -0.29 8.57
C THR A 51 -13.27 1.01 9.17
N SER A 52 -12.38 1.72 9.87
CA SER A 52 -12.40 3.17 10.06
C SER A 52 -11.39 3.81 9.10
N GLY A 53 -11.89 4.50 8.09
CA GLY A 53 -11.13 4.87 6.89
C GLY A 53 -10.50 6.25 6.87
N GLU A 54 -10.44 7.01 7.96
CA GLU A 54 -10.15 8.46 7.93
C GLU A 54 -8.68 8.84 7.65
N HIS A 55 -7.75 7.88 7.68
CA HIS A 55 -6.31 8.11 7.52
C HIS A 55 -5.86 8.13 6.04
N TYR A 56 -6.57 8.91 5.23
CA TYR A 56 -6.41 8.99 3.77
C TYR A 56 -5.01 9.39 3.27
N GLY A 57 -4.24 10.08 4.11
CA GLY A 57 -2.88 10.52 3.80
C GLY A 57 -1.78 9.54 4.21
N ALA A 58 -2.10 8.30 4.59
CA ALA A 58 -1.16 7.36 5.22
C ALA A 58 0.16 7.17 4.45
N VAL A 59 0.10 7.21 3.11
CA VAL A 59 1.29 7.10 2.25
C VAL A 59 1.90 8.45 1.93
N LEU A 60 1.09 9.42 1.49
CA LEU A 60 1.55 10.72 0.98
C LEU A 60 2.02 11.69 2.07
N ASN A 61 1.73 11.41 3.35
CA ASN A 61 2.16 12.20 4.48
C ASN A 61 3.39 11.55 5.14
N LEU A 62 4.54 12.23 5.05
CA LEU A 62 5.81 11.75 5.60
C LEU A 62 5.84 11.77 7.13
N ASP A 63 4.94 12.50 7.80
CA ASP A 63 4.83 12.52 9.26
C ASP A 63 3.88 11.44 9.80
N PHE A 64 3.15 10.74 8.93
CA PHE A 64 2.25 9.68 9.37
C PHE A 64 3.02 8.37 9.59
N ASP A 65 3.00 7.87 10.83
CA ASP A 65 3.46 6.52 11.12
C ASP A 65 2.32 5.52 10.92
N TYR A 66 2.34 4.82 9.79
CA TYR A 66 1.29 3.88 9.45
C TYR A 66 1.38 2.55 10.19
N VAL A 67 2.51 2.23 10.84
CA VAL A 67 2.63 0.92 11.54
C VAL A 67 1.69 0.85 12.75
N PRO A 68 1.71 1.81 13.70
CA PRO A 68 0.76 1.85 14.81
C PRO A 68 -0.70 1.91 14.34
N TYR A 69 -0.97 2.62 13.24
CA TYR A 69 -2.31 2.67 12.66
C TYR A 69 -2.79 1.30 12.19
N LEU A 70 -1.95 0.57 11.44
CA LEU A 70 -2.29 -0.76 10.96
C LEU A 70 -2.38 -1.78 12.10
N ASP A 71 -1.54 -1.65 13.13
CA ASP A 71 -1.64 -2.46 14.36
C ASP A 71 -2.98 -2.23 15.08
N GLU A 72 -3.44 -0.98 15.14
CA GLU A 72 -4.72 -0.65 15.76
C GLU A 72 -5.90 -1.19 14.93
N LEU A 73 -5.88 -1.08 13.59
CA LEU A 73 -6.89 -1.71 12.76
C LEU A 73 -6.98 -3.22 13.04
N GLN A 74 -5.83 -3.90 13.09
CA GLN A 74 -5.78 -5.32 13.41
C GLN A 74 -6.30 -5.62 14.82
N SER A 75 -5.93 -4.81 15.82
CA SER A 75 -6.36 -4.98 17.22
C SER A 75 -7.88 -4.89 17.38
N LYS A 76 -8.54 -4.13 16.51
CA LYS A 76 -10.01 -3.97 16.46
C LYS A 76 -10.72 -4.93 15.50
N GLY A 77 -9.98 -5.84 14.85
CA GLY A 77 -10.55 -6.79 13.87
C GLY A 77 -10.98 -6.13 12.56
N LEU A 78 -10.48 -4.93 12.26
CA LEU A 78 -10.70 -4.23 10.99
C LEU A 78 -9.71 -4.76 9.94
N ASN A 79 -10.18 -4.96 8.71
CA ASN A 79 -9.44 -5.66 7.66
C ASN A 79 -9.34 -4.86 6.35
N HIS A 80 -9.63 -3.57 6.41
CA HIS A 80 -9.61 -2.68 5.26
C HIS A 80 -8.99 -1.32 5.63
N THR A 81 -8.47 -0.58 4.66
CA THR A 81 -8.12 0.85 4.80
C THR A 81 -8.08 1.50 3.43
N ARG A 82 -8.35 2.80 3.37
CA ARG A 82 -8.32 3.59 2.13
C ARG A 82 -7.26 4.69 2.21
N THR A 83 -6.46 4.83 1.16
CA THR A 83 -5.47 5.91 1.00
C THR A 83 -5.56 6.54 -0.38
N PHE A 84 -5.18 7.81 -0.51
CA PHE A 84 -5.07 8.48 -1.80
C PHE A 84 -3.66 8.34 -2.36
N SER A 85 -3.56 8.25 -3.68
CA SER A 85 -2.29 8.08 -4.41
C SER A 85 -1.37 9.31 -4.40
N GLY A 86 -1.79 10.40 -3.78
CA GLY A 86 -1.07 11.68 -3.85
C GLY A 86 -1.45 12.54 -5.06
N THR A 87 -2.34 12.13 -5.96
CA THR A 87 -2.91 13.05 -6.98
C THR A 87 -3.90 14.05 -6.39
N TYR A 88 -4.48 13.71 -5.24
CA TYR A 88 -5.32 14.56 -4.40
C TYR A 88 -4.66 14.66 -3.02
N ARG A 89 -4.51 15.89 -2.56
CA ARG A 89 -4.17 16.23 -1.18
C ARG A 89 -4.97 17.46 -0.79
N GLU A 90 -5.09 17.63 0.51
CA GLU A 90 -5.73 18.78 1.11
C GLU A 90 -4.68 19.81 1.57
N VAL A 91 -5.15 21.01 1.87
CA VAL A 91 -4.34 22.10 2.43
C VAL A 91 -4.76 22.35 3.89
N PRO A 92 -3.92 23.00 4.72
CA PRO A 92 -4.29 23.30 6.10
C PRO A 92 -5.68 23.97 6.21
N ALA A 93 -6.45 23.60 7.25
CA ALA A 93 -7.83 24.02 7.50
C ALA A 93 -8.90 23.51 6.51
N SER A 94 -8.55 22.66 5.52
CA SER A 94 -9.56 21.99 4.68
C SER A 94 -10.60 21.28 5.55
N PHE A 95 -11.88 21.59 5.30
CA PHE A 95 -13.04 21.03 6.01
C PHE A 95 -13.04 21.21 7.54
N GLY A 96 -12.19 22.09 8.10
CA GLY A 96 -12.08 22.30 9.54
C GLY A 96 -11.52 21.10 10.32
N ILE A 97 -10.89 20.14 9.64
CA ILE A 97 -10.35 18.92 10.26
C ILE A 97 -9.02 19.24 10.94
N THR A 98 -8.93 18.93 12.24
CA THR A 98 -7.68 19.02 13.01
C THR A 98 -6.82 17.79 12.73
N ASP A 99 -5.50 17.96 12.59
CA ASP A 99 -4.53 16.87 12.30
C ASP A 99 -4.87 16.01 11.08
N ASN A 100 -5.42 16.66 10.04
CA ASN A 100 -5.79 16.02 8.79
C ASN A 100 -4.58 15.36 8.10
N THR A 101 -4.53 14.02 8.12
CA THR A 101 -3.45 13.27 7.48
C THR A 101 -3.32 13.56 5.98
N LEU A 102 -4.43 13.91 5.31
CA LEU A 102 -4.49 14.22 3.88
C LEU A 102 -4.03 15.64 3.54
N ALA A 103 -3.77 16.48 4.55
CA ALA A 103 -3.14 17.79 4.42
C ALA A 103 -1.74 17.80 5.06
N PRO A 104 -0.73 17.14 4.45
CA PRO A 104 0.63 17.15 5.00
C PRO A 104 1.15 18.57 5.18
N LYS A 105 2.03 18.74 6.18
CA LYS A 105 2.76 19.99 6.40
C LYS A 105 3.66 20.34 5.19
N PRO A 106 4.06 21.62 5.04
CA PRO A 106 5.04 22.03 4.03
C PRO A 106 6.27 21.10 4.03
N HIS A 107 6.74 20.72 2.85
CA HIS A 107 7.85 19.76 2.64
C HIS A 107 7.63 18.32 3.17
N ARG A 108 6.44 18.00 3.69
CA ARG A 108 6.10 16.65 4.22
C ARG A 108 5.12 15.88 3.32
N TYR A 109 4.79 16.45 2.17
CA TYR A 109 3.98 15.83 1.13
C TYR A 109 4.85 15.07 0.13
N LEU A 110 4.52 13.78 -0.04
CA LEU A 110 5.12 12.85 -1.00
C LEU A 110 4.12 12.54 -2.11
N ALA A 111 4.53 12.72 -3.37
CA ALA A 111 3.70 12.51 -4.55
C ALA A 111 4.31 11.41 -5.45
N PRO A 112 3.54 10.83 -6.38
CA PRO A 112 4.09 9.88 -7.34
C PRO A 112 5.22 10.44 -8.20
N TRP A 113 5.19 11.75 -8.48
CA TRP A 113 6.17 12.41 -9.34
C TRP A 113 7.33 13.01 -8.56
N ALA A 114 8.53 12.91 -9.12
CA ALA A 114 9.74 13.47 -8.53
C ALA A 114 9.71 15.00 -8.50
N ARG A 115 10.41 15.58 -7.52
CA ARG A 115 10.75 17.00 -7.51
C ARG A 115 11.81 17.27 -8.59
N SER A 116 11.67 18.39 -9.30
CA SER A 116 12.67 18.97 -10.19
C SER A 116 13.68 19.81 -9.41
N ASP A 117 14.61 20.47 -10.11
CA ASP A 117 15.54 21.46 -9.53
C ASP A 117 14.99 22.90 -9.55
N THR A 118 13.79 23.11 -10.11
CA THR A 118 13.18 24.44 -10.24
C THR A 118 12.36 24.78 -9.00
N PRO A 119 12.67 25.85 -8.24
CA PRO A 119 11.87 26.25 -7.08
C PRO A 119 10.47 26.75 -7.48
N GLY A 120 9.55 26.79 -6.51
CA GLY A 120 8.26 27.46 -6.65
C GLY A 120 7.05 26.52 -6.69
N TYR A 121 7.10 25.39 -5.97
CA TYR A 121 5.88 24.66 -5.65
C TYR A 121 5.02 25.44 -4.65
N PHE A 122 3.69 25.33 -4.78
CA PHE A 122 2.68 25.99 -3.95
C PHE A 122 2.98 26.00 -2.44
N ASP A 123 3.40 24.85 -1.88
CA ASP A 123 3.60 24.65 -0.44
C ASP A 123 5.09 24.60 -0.06
N GLY A 124 5.94 25.28 -0.84
CA GLY A 124 7.40 25.34 -0.64
C GLY A 124 8.20 24.24 -1.36
N GLY A 125 9.46 24.54 -1.67
CA GLY A 125 10.37 23.65 -2.37
C GLY A 125 10.21 23.68 -3.89
N ASN A 126 10.73 22.63 -4.55
CA ASN A 126 10.82 22.58 -6.00
C ASN A 126 9.52 22.08 -6.65
N LYS A 127 9.26 22.55 -7.86
CA LYS A 127 8.20 22.05 -8.75
C LYS A 127 8.40 20.58 -9.09
N PHE A 128 7.37 19.91 -9.54
CA PHE A 128 7.43 18.52 -9.97
C PHE A 128 7.91 18.36 -11.42
N ASP A 129 8.62 17.26 -11.69
CA ASP A 129 8.86 16.76 -13.04
C ASP A 129 7.90 15.59 -13.29
N MET A 130 6.83 15.87 -14.03
CA MET A 130 5.74 14.93 -14.33
C MET A 130 6.19 13.76 -15.23
N THR A 131 7.40 13.82 -15.79
CA THR A 131 7.97 12.74 -16.61
C THR A 131 8.80 11.74 -15.79
N LYS A 132 8.99 11.99 -14.49
CA LYS A 132 9.81 11.16 -13.60
C LYS A 132 9.02 10.72 -12.38
N TRP A 133 9.14 9.44 -12.05
CA TRP A 133 8.60 8.86 -10.82
C TRP A 133 9.50 9.17 -9.62
N ASP A 134 8.90 9.41 -8.46
CA ASP A 134 9.61 9.46 -7.18
C ASP A 134 9.72 8.05 -6.58
N GLU A 135 10.90 7.47 -6.65
CA GLU A 135 11.17 6.15 -6.10
C GLU A 135 10.92 6.07 -4.58
N ASN A 136 11.02 7.18 -3.84
CA ASN A 136 10.67 7.19 -2.42
C ASN A 136 9.16 7.00 -2.19
N TYR A 137 8.33 7.58 -3.05
CA TYR A 137 6.88 7.38 -3.01
C TYR A 137 6.53 5.91 -3.20
N PHE A 138 7.06 5.28 -4.26
CA PHE A 138 6.75 3.88 -4.54
C PHE A 138 7.32 2.93 -3.50
N ARG A 139 8.53 3.19 -2.96
CA ARG A 139 9.05 2.42 -1.82
C ARG A 139 8.13 2.51 -0.60
N ARG A 140 7.67 3.71 -0.25
CA ARG A 140 6.77 3.90 0.90
C ARG A 140 5.41 3.26 0.69
N LEU A 141 4.84 3.37 -0.52
CA LEU A 141 3.59 2.70 -0.88
C LEU A 141 3.72 1.17 -0.79
N GLN A 142 4.81 0.61 -1.32
CA GLN A 142 5.08 -0.83 -1.26
C GLN A 142 5.24 -1.32 0.18
N ASP A 143 5.98 -0.59 1.02
CA ASP A 143 6.10 -0.96 2.43
C ASP A 143 4.75 -0.86 3.16
N PHE A 144 3.98 0.22 2.96
CA PHE A 144 2.63 0.33 3.53
C PHE A 144 1.74 -0.87 3.16
N VAL A 145 1.68 -1.23 1.88
CA VAL A 145 0.91 -2.40 1.41
C VAL A 145 1.44 -3.71 1.99
N ALA A 146 2.76 -3.87 2.07
CA ALA A 146 3.37 -5.06 2.67
C ALA A 146 3.06 -5.17 4.17
N GLN A 147 3.11 -4.06 4.92
CA GLN A 147 2.77 -4.00 6.34
C GLN A 147 1.29 -4.28 6.59
N ALA A 148 0.40 -3.74 5.75
CA ALA A 148 -1.03 -4.06 5.80
C ALA A 148 -1.28 -5.54 5.51
N GLY A 149 -0.60 -6.09 4.50
CA GLY A 149 -0.70 -7.50 4.11
C GLY A 149 -0.30 -8.49 5.22
N LYS A 150 0.72 -8.16 6.03
CA LYS A 150 1.12 -8.94 7.23
C LYS A 150 0.01 -9.04 8.28
N ARG A 151 -0.92 -8.08 8.28
CA ARG A 151 -2.03 -7.96 9.22
C ARG A 151 -3.37 -8.43 8.64
N GLY A 152 -3.37 -8.88 7.38
CA GLY A 152 -4.60 -9.27 6.68
C GLY A 152 -5.47 -8.08 6.27
N ILE A 153 -4.92 -6.87 6.19
CA ILE A 153 -5.63 -5.65 5.84
C ILE A 153 -5.54 -5.43 4.33
N VAL A 154 -6.69 -5.26 3.68
CA VAL A 154 -6.81 -4.87 2.27
C VAL A 154 -6.66 -3.35 2.16
N VAL A 155 -5.82 -2.90 1.23
CA VAL A 155 -5.62 -1.47 0.94
C VAL A 155 -6.40 -1.09 -0.31
N GLU A 156 -7.36 -0.18 -0.16
CA GLU A 156 -8.00 0.56 -1.26
C GLU A 156 -7.14 1.78 -1.60
N ILE A 157 -6.62 1.83 -2.83
CA ILE A 157 -5.84 2.98 -3.33
C ILE A 157 -6.73 3.79 -4.25
N ASN A 158 -7.11 4.99 -3.80
CA ASN A 158 -7.87 5.91 -4.62
C ASN A 158 -6.92 6.72 -5.52
N LEU A 159 -7.02 6.52 -6.83
CA LEU A 159 -6.10 7.10 -7.80
C LEU A 159 -6.39 8.58 -8.10
N PHE A 160 -7.65 9.00 -8.03
CA PHE A 160 -8.10 10.37 -8.36
C PHE A 160 -9.30 10.78 -7.52
N CYS A 161 -9.49 12.08 -7.36
CA CYS A 161 -10.61 12.66 -6.62
C CYS A 161 -11.00 14.00 -7.26
N PRO A 162 -12.29 14.38 -7.25
CA PRO A 162 -12.68 15.76 -7.52
C PRO A 162 -11.93 16.74 -6.61
N LEU A 163 -11.50 17.87 -7.18
CA LEU A 163 -10.90 18.95 -6.39
C LEU A 163 -12.01 19.90 -5.95
N TYR A 164 -12.38 19.83 -4.68
CA TYR A 164 -13.52 20.56 -4.09
C TYR A 164 -13.32 22.08 -3.93
N GLY A 165 -12.22 22.63 -4.44
CA GLY A 165 -11.97 24.07 -4.40
C GLY A 165 -10.70 24.48 -5.16
N ASN A 166 -10.63 25.76 -5.52
CA ASN A 166 -9.50 26.31 -6.27
C ASN A 166 -8.17 26.18 -5.51
N ASP A 167 -8.17 26.27 -4.19
CA ASP A 167 -6.95 26.11 -3.40
C ASP A 167 -6.38 24.69 -3.46
N LEU A 168 -7.25 23.68 -3.55
CA LEU A 168 -6.82 22.28 -3.76
C LEU A 168 -6.20 22.10 -5.15
N TRP A 169 -6.78 22.74 -6.18
CA TRP A 169 -6.18 22.76 -7.50
C TRP A 169 -4.84 23.51 -7.51
N ARG A 170 -4.73 24.64 -6.82
CA ARG A 170 -3.49 25.41 -6.70
C ARG A 170 -2.37 24.61 -6.02
N ALA A 171 -2.69 23.68 -5.13
CA ALA A 171 -1.72 22.80 -4.48
C ALA A 171 -1.37 21.53 -5.28
N ASN A 172 -2.15 21.20 -6.32
CA ASN A 172 -2.04 19.93 -7.05
C ASN A 172 -0.75 19.87 -7.89
N PRO A 173 0.01 18.75 -7.90
CA PRO A 173 1.17 18.58 -8.79
C PRO A 173 0.88 18.82 -10.28
N MET A 174 -0.32 18.43 -10.73
CA MET A 174 -0.77 18.58 -12.12
C MET A 174 -1.20 20.01 -12.48
N ASN A 175 -1.20 20.95 -11.53
CA ASN A 175 -1.39 22.36 -11.84
C ASN A 175 -0.16 22.89 -12.60
N ALA A 176 -0.37 23.60 -13.70
CA ALA A 176 0.69 24.13 -14.56
C ALA A 176 1.72 25.01 -13.85
N THR A 177 1.37 25.59 -12.71
CA THR A 177 2.31 26.40 -11.91
C THR A 177 3.26 25.54 -11.07
N ASN A 178 2.85 24.31 -10.73
CA ASN A 178 3.54 23.39 -9.82
C ASN A 178 4.44 22.38 -10.50
N ASN A 179 4.44 22.30 -11.82
CA ASN A 179 5.31 21.40 -12.57
C ASN A 179 6.09 22.12 -13.69
N VAL A 180 7.23 21.55 -14.09
CA VAL A 180 8.10 22.12 -15.13
C VAL A 180 7.68 21.75 -16.54
N ASN A 181 6.78 20.78 -16.69
CA ASN A 181 6.39 20.20 -17.97
C ASN A 181 5.20 20.94 -18.62
N GLY A 182 4.54 21.84 -17.88
CA GLY A 182 3.36 22.56 -18.37
C GLY A 182 2.08 21.72 -18.40
N VAL A 183 2.06 20.58 -17.70
CA VAL A 183 0.84 19.78 -17.52
C VAL A 183 -0.23 20.62 -16.83
N GLY A 184 -1.49 20.49 -17.26
CA GLY A 184 -2.61 21.24 -16.72
C GLY A 184 -2.76 22.67 -17.24
N ARG A 185 -2.03 23.04 -18.32
CA ARG A 185 -2.33 24.26 -19.09
C ARG A 185 -3.54 24.01 -19.98
N GLY A 186 -4.63 24.73 -19.72
CA GLY A 186 -5.89 24.73 -20.47
C GLY A 186 -6.73 25.93 -20.07
#